data_AF-A0AAV3PXH1-F1
#
_entry.id   AF-A0AAV3PXH1-F1
#
_cell.length_a   1.000
_cell.length_b   1.000
_cell.length_c   1.000
_cell.angle_alpha   90.00
_cell.angle_beta   90.00
_cell.angle_gamma   90.00
#
_symmetry.space_group_name_H-M   'P 1'
#
loop_
_entity.id
_entity.type
_entity.pdbx_description
1 polymer ?
#
loop_
_entity_poly.entity_id
_entity_poly.type
_entity_poly.pdbx_seq_one_letter_code
_entity_poly.pdbx_strand_id
1 'polypeptide(L)'
;MSSKTANDMTWHAKSQTIEGWMNHPRDGDAWKYFDESYPDFASEPRNVQIGFCTDGFQTFSGKFEGNYSCWPVIVCVYNLPLGLCMKDSYMMLTLICLGPESPGRDLDELETRRFCAILHI
;
A
#
# COMPACT_ATOMS: atom_id res chain seq x y z
N MET A 1 -8.38 -16.64 10.12
CA MET A 1 -9.17 -15.44 9.74
C MET A 1 -10.58 -15.62 10.26
N SER A 2 -11.14 -14.64 10.98
CA SER A 2 -12.52 -14.69 11.47
C SER A 2 -13.50 -14.35 10.35
N SER A 3 -14.72 -14.88 10.39
CA SER A 3 -15.81 -14.48 9.48
C SER A 3 -16.08 -12.98 9.53
N LYS A 4 -15.85 -12.34 10.68
CA LYS A 4 -15.95 -10.88 10.85
C LYS A 4 -14.93 -10.14 9.98
N THR A 5 -13.66 -10.55 10.03
CA THR A 5 -12.59 -9.97 9.20
C THR A 5 -12.87 -10.16 7.71
N ALA A 6 -13.37 -11.33 7.29
CA ALA A 6 -13.73 -11.57 5.90
C ALA A 6 -14.85 -10.64 5.41
N ASN A 7 -15.84 -10.34 6.25
CA ASN A 7 -16.86 -9.35 5.93
C ASN A 7 -16.27 -7.93 5.83
N ASP A 8 -15.35 -7.58 6.73
CA ASP A 8 -14.68 -6.27 6.75
C ASP A 8 -13.78 -6.05 5.51
N MET A 9 -13.33 -7.11 4.82
CA MET A 9 -12.58 -7.00 3.56
C MET A 9 -13.40 -6.45 2.37
N THR A 10 -14.72 -6.32 2.53
CA THR A 10 -15.61 -5.66 1.56
C THR A 10 -16.09 -4.30 2.06
N TRP A 11 -15.51 -3.79 3.15
CA TRP A 11 -15.95 -2.55 3.79
C TRP A 11 -15.83 -1.37 2.84
N HIS A 12 -14.73 -1.29 2.08
CA HIS A 12 -14.50 -0.21 1.14
C HIS A 12 -15.65 -0.03 0.12
N ALA A 13 -16.18 -1.11 -0.45
CA ALA A 13 -17.30 -1.03 -1.41
C ALA A 13 -18.62 -0.59 -0.77
N LYS A 14 -18.77 -0.78 0.55
CA LYS A 14 -19.98 -0.42 1.31
C LYS A 14 -19.87 0.94 2.00
N SER A 15 -18.64 1.44 2.20
CA SER A 15 -18.39 2.69 2.92
C SER A 15 -18.85 3.87 2.09
N GLN A 16 -19.57 4.80 2.74
CA GLN A 16 -19.88 6.09 2.13
C GLN A 16 -18.69 7.02 2.31
N THR A 17 -18.18 7.54 1.19
CA THR A 17 -17.21 8.63 1.21
C THR A 17 -17.96 9.93 1.51
N ILE A 18 -17.48 10.71 2.47
CA ILE A 18 -18.01 12.05 2.74
C ILE A 18 -17.37 13.01 1.73
N GLU A 19 -18.19 13.69 0.92
CA GLU A 19 -17.69 14.65 -0.05
C GLU A 19 -16.83 15.73 0.62
N GLY A 20 -15.68 16.04 0.00
CA GLY A 20 -14.74 17.04 0.50
C GLY A 20 -13.78 16.57 1.60
N TRP A 21 -13.89 15.33 2.09
CA TRP A 21 -12.98 14.77 3.11
C TRP A 21 -12.41 13.41 2.68
N MET A 22 -11.10 13.24 2.86
CA MET A 22 -10.44 11.94 2.70
C MET A 22 -10.56 11.17 4.01
N ASN A 23 -11.51 10.23 4.09
CA ASN A 23 -11.78 9.44 5.30
C ASN A 23 -10.99 8.13 5.30
N HIS A 24 -10.58 7.69 4.12
CA HIS A 24 -9.82 6.49 3.90
C HIS A 24 -8.77 6.73 2.80
N PRO A 25 -7.58 6.08 2.82
CA PRO A 25 -6.60 6.18 1.73
C PRO A 25 -7.16 5.87 0.34
N ARG A 26 -8.20 5.01 0.26
CA ARG A 26 -8.98 4.75 -0.96
C ARG A 26 -9.65 5.99 -1.56
N ASP A 27 -10.00 6.97 -0.74
CA ASP A 27 -10.66 8.19 -1.23
C ASP A 27 -9.68 9.12 -1.99
N GLY A 28 -8.38 8.78 -2.00
CA GLY A 28 -7.35 9.49 -2.74
C GLY A 28 -7.51 9.37 -4.26
N ASP A 29 -6.99 10.36 -4.97
CA ASP A 29 -7.19 10.47 -6.42
C ASP A 29 -6.47 9.35 -7.20
N ALA A 30 -5.38 8.81 -6.67
CA ALA A 30 -4.69 7.65 -7.25
C ALA A 30 -5.60 6.41 -7.31
N TRP A 31 -6.37 6.13 -6.25
CA TRP A 31 -7.32 5.02 -6.23
C TRP A 31 -8.53 5.25 -7.12
N LYS A 32 -9.03 6.50 -7.22
CA LYS A 32 -10.10 6.83 -8.16
C LYS A 32 -9.67 6.60 -9.60
N TYR A 33 -8.47 7.08 -9.95
CA TYR A 33 -7.88 6.86 -11.27
C TYR A 33 -7.68 5.38 -11.58
N PHE A 34 -7.25 4.59 -10.58
CA PHE A 34 -7.14 3.14 -10.70
C PHE A 34 -8.51 2.49 -10.96
N ASP A 35 -9.53 2.83 -10.17
CA ASP A 35 -10.87 2.25 -10.30
C ASP A 35 -11.49 2.62 -11.67
N GLU A 36 -11.21 3.82 -12.19
CA GLU A 36 -11.62 4.26 -13.54
C GLU A 36 -10.86 3.52 -14.66
N SER A 37 -9.56 3.26 -14.46
CA SER A 37 -8.71 2.57 -15.45
C SER A 37 -9.01 1.07 -15.53
N TYR A 38 -9.46 0.46 -14.42
CA TYR A 38 -9.71 -0.98 -14.30
C TYR A 38 -11.12 -1.25 -13.74
N PRO A 39 -12.18 -0.92 -14.48
CA PRO A 39 -13.56 -1.03 -14.00
C PRO A 39 -13.95 -2.48 -13.68
N ASP A 40 -13.45 -3.46 -14.43
CA ASP A 40 -13.69 -4.88 -14.16
C ASP A 40 -13.12 -5.30 -12.79
N PHE A 41 -11.93 -4.78 -12.45
CA PHE A 41 -11.32 -5.03 -11.14
C PHE A 41 -12.06 -4.29 -10.03
N ALA A 42 -12.40 -3.01 -10.24
CA ALA A 42 -13.13 -2.21 -9.26
C ALA A 42 -14.55 -2.74 -8.99
N SER A 43 -15.14 -3.44 -9.97
CA SER A 43 -16.49 -4.00 -9.86
C SER A 43 -16.60 -5.17 -8.88
N GLU A 44 -15.50 -5.84 -8.55
CA GLU A 44 -15.46 -6.98 -7.62
C GLU A 44 -14.97 -6.52 -6.23
N PRO A 45 -15.86 -6.35 -5.23
CA PRO A 45 -15.52 -5.86 -3.90
C PRO A 45 -14.56 -6.74 -3.09
N ARG A 46 -14.30 -7.96 -3.54
CA ARG A 46 -13.36 -8.88 -2.90
C ARG A 46 -11.93 -8.69 -3.38
N ASN A 47 -11.72 -7.91 -4.44
CA ASN A 47 -10.38 -7.58 -4.90
C ASN A 47 -9.66 -6.74 -3.85
N VAL A 48 -8.39 -7.08 -3.61
CA VAL A 48 -7.62 -6.50 -2.50
C VAL A 48 -6.89 -5.25 -2.97
N GLN A 49 -7.18 -4.13 -2.32
CA GLN A 49 -6.49 -2.86 -2.42
C GLN A 49 -5.37 -2.83 -1.36
N ILE A 50 -4.13 -2.77 -1.81
CA ILE A 50 -2.95 -2.78 -0.95
C ILE A 50 -2.16 -1.50 -1.20
N GLY A 51 -1.69 -0.89 -0.11
CA GLY A 51 -0.76 0.23 -0.16
C GLY A 51 0.61 -0.15 0.38
N PHE A 52 1.65 0.41 -0.23
CA PHE A 52 3.04 0.23 0.18
C PHE A 52 3.60 1.53 0.77
N CYS A 53 4.30 1.40 1.90
CA CYS A 53 5.05 2.49 2.52
C CYS A 53 6.49 2.02 2.73
N THR A 54 7.47 2.71 2.13
CA THR A 54 8.88 2.44 2.37
C THR A 54 9.45 3.54 3.23
N ASP A 55 10.08 3.20 4.35
CA ASP A 55 10.90 4.18 5.05
C ASP A 55 12.29 4.17 4.44
N GLY A 56 12.82 5.36 4.17
CA GLY A 56 14.05 5.59 3.42
C GLY A 56 15.33 5.19 4.17
N PHE A 57 15.34 4.06 4.87
CA PHE A 57 16.50 3.57 5.60
C PHE A 57 17.33 2.64 4.73
N GLN A 58 18.49 3.14 4.30
CA GLN A 58 19.54 2.30 3.71
C GLN A 58 20.15 1.41 4.80
N THR A 59 19.68 0.16 4.87
CA THR A 59 20.29 -0.84 5.75
C THR A 59 21.30 -1.67 4.95
N PHE A 60 22.51 -1.81 5.50
CA PHE A 60 23.68 -2.51 4.96
C PHE A 60 24.65 -1.68 4.08
N SER A 61 25.43 -0.82 4.72
CA SER A 61 26.75 -0.40 4.22
C SER A 61 27.82 -1.11 5.07
N GLY A 62 27.94 -2.43 4.87
CA GLY A 62 28.89 -3.30 5.58
C GLY A 62 29.90 -3.88 4.61
N LYS A 63 31.14 -4.11 5.08
CA LYS A 63 32.34 -4.62 4.35
C LYS A 63 32.20 -6.04 3.76
N PHE A 64 31.03 -6.43 3.26
CA PHE A 64 30.84 -7.67 2.52
C PHE A 64 30.69 -7.31 1.04
N GLU A 65 31.34 -8.08 0.18
CA GLU A 65 31.64 -7.82 -1.23
C GLU A 65 30.39 -7.88 -2.13
N GLY A 66 29.42 -7.02 -1.85
CA GLY A 66 28.20 -6.83 -2.63
C GLY A 66 27.45 -5.64 -2.07
N ASN A 67 27.52 -4.50 -2.76
CA ASN A 67 26.64 -3.37 -2.44
C ASN A 67 25.22 -3.81 -2.83
N TYR A 68 24.38 -4.13 -1.86
CA TYR A 68 22.95 -4.30 -2.06
C TYR A 68 22.23 -3.41 -1.05
N SER A 69 21.15 -2.79 -1.48
CA SER A 69 20.37 -1.89 -0.63
C SER A 69 19.11 -2.62 -0.18
N CYS A 70 18.97 -2.84 1.13
CA CYS A 70 17.78 -3.48 1.68
C CYS A 70 16.87 -2.42 2.31
N TRP A 71 15.60 -2.39 1.87
CA TRP A 71 14.63 -1.38 2.29
C TRP A 71 13.44 -2.05 2.98
N PRO A 72 13.07 -1.58 4.19
CA PRO A 72 11.84 -2.00 4.83
C PRO A 72 10.64 -1.42 4.08
N VAL A 73 9.74 -2.30 3.68
CA VAL A 73 8.46 -1.98 3.05
C VAL A 73 7.34 -2.45 3.95
N ILE A 74 6.51 -1.53 4.38
CA ILE A 74 5.29 -1.81 5.12
C ILE A 74 4.14 -1.94 4.11
N VAL A 75 3.48 -3.09 4.14
CA VAL A 75 2.33 -3.40 3.31
C VAL A 75 1.07 -3.27 4.16
N CYS A 76 0.11 -2.46 3.72
CA CYS A 76 -1.15 -2.21 4.42
C CYS A 76 -2.34 -2.63 3.55
N VAL A 77 -3.31 -3.33 4.13
CA VAL A 77 -4.54 -3.74 3.44
C VAL A 77 -5.63 -2.68 3.61
N TYR A 78 -6.00 -2.03 2.51
CA TYR A 78 -6.95 -0.91 2.44
C TYR A 78 -8.39 -1.31 2.15
N ASN A 79 -8.68 -2.59 2.09
CA ASN A 79 -10.05 -3.09 2.06
C ASN A 79 -10.82 -2.85 3.37
N LEU A 80 -10.08 -2.78 4.47
CA LEU A 80 -10.58 -2.73 5.85
C LEU A 80 -10.89 -1.29 6.25
N PRO A 81 -11.83 -1.08 7.20
CA PRO A 81 -12.06 0.23 7.78
C PRO A 81 -10.79 0.83 8.39
N LEU A 82 -10.69 2.17 8.42
CA LEU A 82 -9.49 2.89 8.88
C LEU A 82 -8.99 2.43 10.26
N GLY A 83 -9.91 2.16 11.19
CA GLY A 83 -9.58 1.68 12.54
C GLY A 83 -9.04 0.25 12.61
N LEU A 84 -9.10 -0.51 11.52
CA LEU A 84 -8.51 -1.85 11.37
C LEU A 84 -7.29 -1.83 10.45
N CYS A 85 -7.31 -1.10 9.32
CA CYS A 85 -6.22 -1.14 8.34
C CYS A 85 -4.86 -0.72 8.93
N MET A 86 -4.86 0.15 9.95
CA MET A 86 -3.66 0.62 10.62
C MET A 86 -3.22 -0.23 11.84
N LYS A 87 -3.85 -1.38 12.10
CA LYS A 87 -3.44 -2.27 13.19
C LYS A 87 -2.31 -3.20 12.74
N ASP A 88 -1.42 -3.53 13.66
CA ASP A 88 -0.29 -4.45 13.44
C ASP A 88 -0.69 -5.81 12.84
N SER A 89 -1.92 -6.28 13.09
CA SER A 89 -2.42 -7.53 12.50
C SER A 89 -2.71 -7.46 10.99
N TYR A 90 -2.79 -6.25 10.42
CA TYR A 90 -3.12 -5.98 9.02
C TYR A 90 -2.03 -5.15 8.31
N MET A 91 -0.98 -4.80 9.04
CA MET A 91 0.27 -4.28 8.49
C MET A 91 1.30 -5.40 8.45
N MET A 92 1.98 -5.56 7.32
CA MET A 92 3.04 -6.55 7.18
C MET A 92 4.34 -5.84 6.81
N LEU A 93 5.36 -5.99 7.66
CA LEU A 93 6.72 -5.57 7.33
C LEU A 93 7.37 -6.61 6.42
N THR A 94 7.76 -6.18 5.23
CA THR A 94 8.49 -6.96 4.24
C THR A 94 9.81 -6.26 3.94
N LEU A 95 10.89 -7.02 3.72
CA LEU A 95 12.18 -6.47 3.28
C LEU A 95 12.34 -6.73 1.78
N ILE A 96 12.57 -5.68 1.01
CA ILE A 96 12.97 -5.81 -0.39
C ILE A 96 14.48 -5.58 -0.48
N CYS A 97 15.21 -6.59 -0.95
CA CYS A 97 16.61 -6.47 -1.29
C CYS A 97 16.71 -5.96 -2.72
N LEU A 98 17.05 -4.69 -2.87
CA LEU A 98 17.27 -4.05 -4.14
C LEU A 98 18.76 -4.09 -4.45
N GLY A 99 19.07 -3.98 -5.74
CA GLY A 99 20.44 -4.02 -6.24
C GLY A 99 21.34 -2.93 -5.63
N PRO A 100 22.55 -2.74 -6.18
CA PRO A 100 23.52 -1.77 -5.68
C PRO A 100 23.04 -0.32 -5.64
N GLU A 101 21.96 0.03 -6.32
CA GLU A 101 21.36 1.36 -6.30
C GLU A 101 20.14 1.44 -5.37
N SER A 102 19.97 2.61 -4.75
CA SER A 102 18.79 2.89 -3.93
C SER A 102 17.55 3.08 -4.82
N PRO A 103 16.39 2.50 -4.45
CA PRO A 103 15.14 2.67 -5.18
C PRO A 103 14.53 4.07 -4.97
N GLY A 104 15.13 4.89 -4.10
CA GLY A 104 14.61 6.21 -3.79
C GLY A 104 14.46 7.13 -5.00
N ARG A 105 15.06 6.80 -6.16
CA ARG A 105 14.81 7.53 -7.42
C ARG A 105 13.71 6.91 -8.28
N ASP A 106 13.64 5.58 -8.39
CA ASP A 106 12.62 4.90 -9.21
C ASP A 106 11.25 4.79 -8.52
N LEU A 107 11.22 4.77 -7.18
CA LEU A 107 9.96 4.84 -6.41
C LEU A 107 9.44 6.27 -6.30
N ASP A 108 10.32 7.28 -6.30
CA ASP A 108 9.92 8.70 -6.27
C ASP A 108 9.30 9.16 -7.60
N GLU A 109 9.61 8.50 -8.73
CA GLU A 109 8.91 8.74 -10.00
C GLU A 109 7.48 8.13 -10.00
N LEU A 110 7.18 7.25 -9.03
CA LEU A 110 5.90 6.55 -8.89
C LEU A 110 5.00 7.05 -7.75
N GLU A 111 5.43 8.05 -6.98
CA GLU A 111 4.60 9.09 -6.34
C GLU A 111 5.45 9.87 -5.33
N THR A 112 6.08 10.94 -5.80
CA THR A 112 6.69 11.90 -4.89
C THR A 112 5.58 12.54 -4.05
N ARG A 113 5.61 12.22 -2.74
CA ARG A 113 5.04 12.95 -1.58
C ARG A 113 3.88 12.22 -0.87
N ARG A 114 4.30 11.43 0.14
CA ARG A 114 3.55 11.06 1.35
C ARG A 114 2.21 10.35 1.09
N PHE A 115 2.18 9.11 1.59
CA PHE A 115 1.06 8.16 1.62
C PHE A 115 0.97 7.23 0.41
N CYS A 116 1.23 5.95 0.70
CA CYS A 116 0.87 4.76 -0.04
C CYS A 116 0.88 4.80 -1.57
N ALA A 117 1.97 4.26 -2.12
CA ALA A 117 2.00 3.84 -3.51
C ALA A 117 1.14 2.58 -3.70
N ILE A 118 0.33 2.61 -4.76
CA ILE A 118 -0.46 1.47 -5.26
C ILE A 118 0.38 0.81 -6.36
N LEU A 119 0.87 -0.41 -6.15
CA LEU A 119 1.53 -1.16 -7.21
C LEU A 119 0.54 -2.13 -7.86
N HIS A 120 0.39 -2.03 -9.19
CA HIS A 120 -0.23 -3.07 -10.01
C HIS A 120 0.67 -4.32 -10.01
N ILE A 121 0.09 -5.49 -9.73
CA ILE A 121 0.67 -6.79 -10.09
C ILE A 121 0.10 -7.21 -11.44
#